data_AF-A0A420SZE1-F1
#
_entry.id   AF-A0A420SZE1-F1
#
_cell.length_a   1.000
_cell.length_b   1.000
_cell.length_c   1.000
_cell.angle_alpha   90.00
_cell.angle_beta   90.00
_cell.angle_gamma   90.00
#
_symmetry.space_group_name_H-M   'P 1'
#
loop_
_entity.id
_entity.type
_entity.pdbx_description
1 polymer ?
#
loop_
_entity_poly.entity_id
_entity_poly.type
_entity_poly.pdbx_seq_one_letter_code
_entity_poly.pdbx_strand_id
1 'polypeptide(L)'
;MHALRYLRMEEPVPRGSKRAPPSTQESPAHARIKTEEDNSDGGVFMATPLRSGDHSVPTSTPLASAPTQGPTVRERVAGLGERMGFGIPEYYIEQDNEKEDTWKGRPIFRHDGRIPEDMGVVEGIVGRQKAEILVAEKVLEWLEKEEKNRGDQYSSVMDSTS
;
A
#
# COMPACT_ATOMS: atom_id res chain seq x y z
N MET A 1 -25.20 18.06 56.20
CA MET A 1 -26.42 17.72 55.43
C MET A 1 -26.01 16.82 54.27
N HIS A 2 -26.56 15.60 54.24
CA HIS A 2 -26.54 14.56 53.16
C HIS A 2 -25.19 13.87 52.86
N ALA A 3 -24.95 12.62 53.30
CA ALA A 3 -25.42 11.30 52.80
C ALA A 3 -24.50 10.73 51.68
N LEU A 4 -23.54 9.82 51.94
CA LEU A 4 -23.61 8.35 52.06
C LEU A 4 -24.20 7.59 50.85
N ARG A 5 -23.43 6.55 50.42
CA ARG A 5 -23.74 5.41 49.51
C ARG A 5 -23.41 5.73 48.03
N TYR A 6 -22.65 4.92 47.27
CA TYR A 6 -22.85 3.49 47.03
C TYR A 6 -21.58 2.72 46.60
N LEU A 7 -21.49 1.51 47.18
CA LEU A 7 -21.05 0.20 46.64
C LEU A 7 -19.60 -0.08 46.19
N ARG A 8 -18.92 -0.73 47.11
CA ARG A 8 -18.05 -1.91 46.94
C ARG A 8 -18.80 -3.09 46.26
N MET A 9 -18.18 -3.70 45.25
CA MET A 9 -18.28 -5.11 44.83
C MET A 9 -16.88 -5.45 44.27
N GLU A 10 -15.98 -6.08 45.04
CA GLU A 10 -15.68 -7.53 45.00
C GLU A 10 -15.74 -8.18 43.61
N GLU A 11 -14.56 -8.29 42.98
CA GLU A 11 -13.80 -9.49 42.56
C GLU A 11 -14.51 -10.86 42.32
N PRO A 12 -13.82 -11.90 41.79
CA PRO A 12 -13.81 -12.43 40.42
C PRO A 12 -14.53 -13.81 40.26
N VAL A 13 -14.13 -14.63 39.26
CA VAL A 13 -14.28 -16.13 39.15
C VAL A 13 -15.50 -16.60 38.28
N PRO A 14 -15.56 -17.82 37.66
CA PRO A 14 -14.60 -18.59 36.83
C PRO A 14 -15.24 -19.38 35.62
N ARG A 15 -14.44 -20.29 35.03
CA ARG A 15 -14.80 -21.60 34.42
C ARG A 15 -15.51 -21.62 33.06
N GLY A 16 -14.71 -21.96 32.05
CA GLY A 16 -14.82 -23.28 31.38
C GLY A 16 -15.95 -23.46 30.38
N SER A 17 -15.57 -23.58 29.10
CA SER A 17 -16.30 -24.43 28.15
C SER A 17 -15.34 -24.96 27.09
N LYS A 18 -14.96 -26.23 27.27
CA LYS A 18 -14.59 -27.11 26.15
C LYS A 18 -15.81 -27.18 25.22
N ARG A 19 -15.65 -26.80 23.95
CA ARG A 19 -16.52 -27.33 22.89
C ARG A 19 -15.70 -27.55 21.63
N ALA A 20 -15.58 -28.82 21.27
CA ALA A 20 -14.94 -29.30 20.06
C ALA A 20 -15.69 -28.80 18.81
N PRO A 21 -15.01 -28.58 17.68
CA PRO A 21 -15.67 -28.66 16.39
C PRO A 21 -15.83 -30.14 15.96
N PRO A 22 -16.96 -30.49 15.31
CA PRO A 22 -17.37 -31.85 15.01
C PRO A 22 -16.57 -32.48 13.85
N SER A 23 -16.33 -33.80 13.95
CA SER A 23 -16.08 -34.68 12.81
C SER A 23 -17.35 -34.90 11.98
N THR A 24 -17.18 -35.46 10.77
CA THR A 24 -18.18 -35.90 9.75
C THR A 24 -18.23 -34.88 8.59
N GLN A 25 -18.02 -35.18 7.30
CA GLN A 25 -18.16 -36.38 6.46
C GLN A 25 -17.32 -36.14 5.18
N GLU A 26 -16.51 -37.10 4.72
CA GLU A 26 -16.75 -37.93 3.52
C GLU A 26 -16.73 -37.19 2.16
N SER A 27 -15.68 -37.51 1.40
CA SER A 27 -15.51 -37.35 -0.05
C SER A 27 -16.45 -38.33 -0.78
N PRO A 28 -17.00 -38.08 -1.99
CA PRO A 28 -16.16 -38.30 -3.18
C PRO A 28 -16.53 -37.55 -4.49
N ALA A 29 -15.58 -37.64 -5.41
CA ALA A 29 -15.71 -37.67 -6.88
C ALA A 29 -15.85 -36.35 -7.62
N HIS A 30 -14.78 -35.92 -8.31
CA HIS A 30 -14.86 -35.53 -9.72
C HIS A 30 -13.56 -35.84 -10.48
N ALA A 31 -13.75 -36.59 -11.57
CA ALA A 31 -13.04 -36.50 -12.85
C ALA A 31 -11.52 -36.79 -12.92
N ARG A 32 -11.26 -38.06 -13.21
CA ARG A 32 -10.34 -38.59 -14.25
C ARG A 32 -9.81 -37.52 -15.23
N ILE A 33 -8.51 -37.23 -15.17
CA ILE A 33 -7.77 -36.62 -16.28
C ILE A 33 -6.76 -37.67 -16.74
N LYS A 34 -7.00 -38.21 -17.94
CA LYS A 34 -6.00 -38.96 -18.71
C LYS A 34 -5.00 -37.93 -19.24
N THR A 35 -3.72 -38.14 -18.94
CA THR A 35 -2.64 -37.46 -19.66
C THR A 35 -1.80 -38.56 -20.28
N GLU A 36 -2.11 -38.84 -21.55
CA GLU A 36 -1.29 -39.60 -22.46
C GLU A 36 -0.17 -38.64 -22.96
N GLU A 37 1.08 -39.07 -22.76
CA GLU A 37 2.25 -39.04 -23.67
C GLU A 37 2.68 -37.68 -24.30
N ASP A 38 3.94 -37.33 -24.51
CA ASP A 38 5.09 -38.12 -24.94
C ASP A 38 6.35 -37.21 -25.02
N ASN A 39 7.52 -37.79 -24.78
CA ASN A 39 8.87 -37.38 -25.18
C ASN A 39 9.53 -36.07 -24.68
N SER A 40 10.47 -36.23 -23.74
CA SER A 40 11.82 -35.65 -23.88
C SER A 40 12.85 -36.48 -23.09
N ASP A 41 13.52 -37.36 -23.84
CA ASP A 41 14.75 -38.03 -23.49
C ASP A 41 15.95 -37.06 -23.64
N GLY A 42 17.01 -37.31 -22.88
CA GLY A 42 18.30 -36.64 -23.08
C GLY A 42 18.89 -35.96 -21.85
N GLY A 43 19.10 -36.71 -20.77
CA GLY A 43 20.10 -36.31 -19.78
C GLY A 43 21.52 -36.58 -20.30
N VAL A 44 22.46 -35.67 -20.03
CA VAL A 44 23.81 -36.02 -19.53
C VAL A 44 24.58 -34.76 -19.05
N PHE A 45 25.19 -34.97 -17.90
CA PHE A 45 26.15 -34.22 -17.09
C PHE A 45 27.19 -33.35 -17.81
N MET A 46 27.69 -32.29 -17.13
CA MET A 46 29.05 -32.24 -16.56
C MET A 46 29.33 -30.93 -15.78
N ALA A 47 29.85 -31.15 -14.56
CA ALA A 47 30.74 -30.37 -13.69
C ALA A 47 30.94 -28.84 -13.81
N THR A 48 30.85 -28.20 -12.64
CA THR A 48 31.39 -26.89 -12.21
C THR A 48 32.88 -26.67 -12.56
N PRO A 49 33.34 -25.39 -12.63
CA PRO A 49 34.09 -24.90 -11.47
C PRO A 49 33.83 -23.43 -11.07
N LEU A 50 34.19 -23.14 -9.81
CA LEU A 50 34.06 -21.91 -9.06
C LEU A 50 34.57 -20.65 -9.79
N ARG A 51 33.93 -19.52 -9.51
CA ARG A 51 34.58 -18.20 -9.55
C ARG A 51 34.17 -17.36 -8.35
N SER A 52 35.19 -16.95 -7.59
CA SER A 52 35.15 -16.15 -6.38
C SER A 52 34.57 -14.75 -6.56
N GLY A 53 34.00 -14.21 -5.49
CA GLY A 53 33.51 -12.84 -5.34
C GLY A 53 32.41 -12.85 -4.28
N ASP A 54 32.77 -12.88 -3.00
CA ASP A 54 33.01 -11.68 -2.18
C ASP A 54 31.81 -10.72 -2.15
N HIS A 55 31.23 -10.65 -0.96
CA HIS A 55 30.35 -9.61 -0.42
C HIS A 55 28.93 -9.41 -0.99
N SER A 56 28.02 -9.38 0.00
CA SER A 56 26.75 -8.64 0.03
C SER A 56 25.56 -9.30 -0.63
N VAL A 57 24.70 -9.85 0.23
CA VAL A 57 23.25 -9.81 0.06
C VAL A 57 22.81 -8.45 -0.50
N PRO A 58 22.14 -8.39 -1.66
CA PRO A 58 21.08 -7.45 -1.85
C PRO A 58 19.79 -8.20 -1.50
N THR A 59 19.21 -7.80 -0.38
CA THR A 59 17.77 -7.89 -0.10
C THR A 59 16.99 -7.81 -1.41
N SER A 60 16.22 -8.85 -1.70
CA SER A 60 15.32 -8.90 -2.83
C SER A 60 14.25 -7.81 -2.69
N THR A 61 14.53 -6.61 -3.19
CA THR A 61 13.46 -5.70 -3.61
C THR A 61 12.85 -6.35 -4.85
N PRO A 62 11.55 -6.68 -4.88
CA PRO A 62 10.94 -7.14 -6.11
C PRO A 62 11.00 -5.97 -7.09
N LEU A 63 11.90 -6.08 -8.07
CA LEU A 63 11.97 -5.22 -9.23
C LEU A 63 10.65 -5.41 -9.97
N ALA A 64 9.72 -4.48 -9.75
CA ALA A 64 8.44 -4.47 -10.41
C ALA A 64 8.67 -4.50 -11.93
N SER A 65 8.11 -5.52 -12.56
CA SER A 65 8.10 -5.75 -13.99
C SER A 65 7.75 -4.46 -14.73
N ALA A 66 8.66 -3.96 -15.57
CA ALA A 66 8.43 -2.81 -16.41
C ALA A 66 7.32 -3.10 -17.44
N PRO A 67 6.20 -2.35 -17.45
CA PRO A 67 5.34 -2.27 -18.62
C PRO A 67 5.84 -1.14 -19.55
N THR A 68 5.85 -1.41 -20.85
CA THR A 68 6.19 -0.47 -21.94
C THR A 68 5.12 0.61 -22.14
N GLN A 69 4.74 1.29 -21.06
CA GLN A 69 3.80 2.41 -21.03
C GLN A 69 4.45 3.52 -20.20
N GLY A 70 4.29 4.78 -20.61
CA GLY A 70 4.90 5.93 -19.93
C GLY A 70 4.58 5.97 -18.43
N PRO A 71 5.30 6.80 -17.64
CA PRO A 71 5.21 6.76 -16.19
C PRO A 71 3.77 6.95 -15.72
N THR A 72 3.30 6.00 -14.92
CA THR A 72 2.02 5.99 -14.22
C THR A 72 1.88 7.23 -13.34
N VAL A 73 0.64 7.57 -12.96
CA VAL A 73 0.38 8.71 -12.06
C VAL A 73 1.21 8.61 -10.78
N ARG A 74 1.34 7.40 -10.22
CA ARG A 74 2.13 7.13 -9.01
C ARG A 74 3.62 7.40 -9.21
N GLU A 75 4.18 7.01 -10.36
CA GLU A 75 5.59 7.27 -10.68
C GLU A 75 5.86 8.77 -10.88
N ARG A 76 4.92 9.51 -11.48
CA ARG A 76 5.01 10.96 -11.61
C ARG A 76 4.98 11.64 -10.23
N VAL A 77 4.05 11.22 -9.38
CA VAL A 77 3.96 11.69 -8.00
C VAL A 77 5.24 11.41 -7.23
N ALA A 78 5.80 10.20 -7.34
CA ALA A 78 7.06 9.84 -6.69
C ALA A 78 8.22 10.75 -7.17
N GLY A 79 8.38 10.91 -8.48
CA GLY A 79 9.45 11.74 -9.04
C GLY A 79 9.33 13.22 -8.67
N LEU A 80 8.10 13.76 -8.65
CA LEU A 80 7.85 15.16 -8.28
C LEU A 80 7.97 15.39 -6.76
N GLY A 81 7.45 14.45 -5.96
CA GLY A 81 7.56 14.47 -4.50
C GLY A 81 9.02 14.43 -4.03
N GLU A 82 9.85 13.57 -4.64
CA GLU A 82 11.30 13.55 -4.35
C GLU A 82 11.98 14.86 -4.76
N ARG A 83 11.71 15.36 -5.97
CA ARG A 83 12.32 16.61 -6.47
C ARG A 83 11.99 17.81 -5.58
N MET A 84 10.78 17.85 -5.04
CA MET A 84 10.33 18.93 -4.15
C MET A 84 10.72 18.73 -2.68
N GLY A 85 11.26 17.56 -2.31
CA GLY A 85 11.71 17.26 -0.95
C GLY A 85 10.62 16.73 -0.02
N PHE A 86 9.44 16.37 -0.54
CA PHE A 86 8.36 15.72 0.21
C PHE A 86 8.57 14.20 0.35
N GLY A 87 9.37 13.62 -0.55
CA GLY A 87 9.62 12.19 -0.65
C GLY A 87 8.53 11.45 -1.43
N ILE A 88 8.64 10.12 -1.48
CA ILE A 88 7.67 9.25 -2.14
C ILE A 88 6.49 9.01 -1.18
N PRO A 89 5.24 9.33 -1.57
CA PRO A 89 4.08 9.06 -0.73
C PRO A 89 3.66 7.60 -0.75
N GLU A 90 3.14 7.15 0.40
CA GLU A 90 2.38 5.91 0.53
C GLU A 90 0.88 6.21 0.45
N TYR A 91 0.09 5.26 -0.03
CA TYR A 91 -1.36 5.42 -0.20
C TYR A 91 -2.09 4.56 0.83
N TYR A 92 -2.74 5.22 1.78
CA TYR A 92 -3.56 4.56 2.78
C TYR A 92 -5.02 4.59 2.32
N ILE A 93 -5.55 3.41 1.98
CA ILE A 93 -6.92 3.24 1.47
C ILE A 93 -7.67 2.29 2.42
N GLU A 94 -8.79 2.76 2.94
CA GLU A 94 -9.63 1.99 3.86
C GLU A 94 -11.09 2.04 3.42
N GLN A 95 -11.86 1.02 3.82
CA GLN A 95 -13.29 1.00 3.58
C GLN A 95 -13.97 2.05 4.47
N ASP A 96 -14.91 2.77 3.89
CA ASP A 96 -15.74 3.71 4.65
C ASP A 96 -16.83 2.93 5.38
N ASN A 97 -16.95 3.15 6.70
CA ASN A 97 -17.94 2.47 7.54
C ASN A 97 -19.31 3.15 7.48
N GLU A 98 -19.40 4.35 6.91
CA GLU A 98 -20.66 5.10 6.82
C GLU A 98 -21.51 4.68 5.61
N LYS A 99 -20.88 4.17 4.55
CA LYS A 99 -21.53 3.85 3.27
C LYS A 99 -21.00 2.52 2.73
N GLU A 100 -21.92 1.59 2.50
CA GLU A 100 -21.61 0.27 1.94
C GLU A 100 -20.89 0.39 0.58
N ASP A 101 -19.90 -0.46 0.35
CA ASP A 101 -19.04 -0.50 -0.86
C ASP A 101 -18.27 0.77 -1.22
N THR A 102 -18.18 1.74 -0.30
CA THR A 102 -17.38 2.94 -0.51
C THR A 102 -16.05 2.89 0.24
N TRP A 103 -15.09 3.62 -0.31
CA TRP A 103 -13.71 3.64 0.13
C TRP A 103 -13.28 5.09 0.31
N LYS A 104 -12.41 5.30 1.28
CA LYS A 104 -11.70 6.55 1.52
C LYS A 104 -10.20 6.33 1.45
N GLY A 105 -9.48 7.37 1.09
CA GLY A 105 -8.06 7.30 0.87
C GLY A 105 -7.36 8.60 1.21
N ARG A 106 -6.11 8.49 1.65
CA ARG A 106 -5.23 9.64 1.85
C ARG A 106 -3.77 9.29 1.53
N PRO A 107 -2.98 10.27 1.09
CA PRO A 107 -1.55 10.08 0.94
C PRO A 107 -0.84 10.22 2.30
N ILE A 108 0.26 9.51 2.48
CA ILE A 108 1.15 9.62 3.64
C ILE A 108 2.54 9.94 3.12
N PHE A 109 3.03 11.13 3.44
CA PHE A 109 4.38 11.57 3.07
C PHE A 109 5.34 11.37 4.23
N ARG A 110 6.60 11.08 3.91
CA ARG A 110 7.68 11.07 4.93
C ARG A 110 7.99 12.47 5.47
N HIS A 111 7.77 13.49 4.64
CA HIS A 111 8.02 14.88 4.97
C HIS A 111 6.75 15.69 4.72
N ASP A 112 5.82 15.64 5.66
CA ASP A 112 4.47 16.21 5.58
C ASP A 112 4.35 17.63 6.15
N GLY A 113 5.38 18.18 6.80
CA GLY A 113 5.30 19.45 7.52
C GLY A 113 4.96 20.72 6.71
N ARG A 114 4.84 20.64 5.39
CA ARG A 114 4.32 21.73 4.52
C ARG A 114 3.14 21.30 3.65
N ILE A 115 2.67 20.08 3.81
CA ILE A 115 1.59 19.52 3.03
C ILE A 115 0.28 19.75 3.81
N PRO A 116 -0.77 20.31 3.18
CA PRO A 116 -2.07 20.46 3.84
C PRO A 116 -2.65 19.09 4.25
N GLU A 117 -3.30 19.02 5.41
CA GLU A 117 -3.90 17.76 5.93
C GLU A 117 -4.97 17.19 4.99
N ASP A 118 -5.74 18.06 4.32
CA ASP A 118 -6.78 17.67 3.37
C ASP A 118 -6.24 17.36 1.95
N MET A 119 -4.92 17.42 1.75
CA MET A 119 -4.31 17.22 0.44
C MET A 119 -4.40 15.75 0.00
N GLY A 120 -5.08 15.51 -1.12
CA GLY A 120 -5.21 14.16 -1.67
C GLY A 120 -6.22 13.28 -0.93
N VAL A 121 -6.98 13.82 0.03
CA VAL A 121 -8.02 13.06 0.73
C VAL A 121 -9.21 12.84 -0.20
N VAL A 122 -9.68 11.60 -0.29
CA VAL A 122 -10.88 11.22 -1.06
C VAL A 122 -11.79 10.36 -0.20
N GLU A 123 -13.10 10.52 -0.37
CA GLU A 123 -14.13 9.81 0.40
C GLU A 123 -15.29 9.40 -0.50
N GLY A 124 -16.04 8.38 -0.09
CA GLY A 124 -17.23 7.93 -0.83
C GLY A 124 -16.95 7.33 -2.20
N ILE A 125 -15.75 6.79 -2.44
CA ILE A 125 -15.37 6.24 -3.75
C ILE A 125 -15.77 4.77 -3.86
N VAL A 126 -16.53 4.43 -4.90
CA VAL A 126 -16.87 3.04 -5.20
C VAL A 126 -15.65 2.34 -5.83
N GLY A 127 -15.08 1.40 -5.09
CA GLY A 127 -13.94 0.60 -5.48
C GLY A 127 -12.59 1.10 -4.97
N ARG A 128 -11.85 0.20 -4.30
CA ARG A 128 -10.54 0.46 -3.70
C ARG A 128 -9.51 1.00 -4.68
N GLN A 129 -9.37 0.37 -5.85
CA GLN A 129 -8.37 0.76 -6.85
C GLN A 129 -8.67 2.16 -7.42
N LYS A 130 -9.95 2.48 -7.59
CA LYS A 130 -10.38 3.81 -8.04
C LYS A 130 -10.07 4.87 -6.98
N ALA A 131 -10.27 4.57 -5.70
CA ALA A 131 -9.91 5.46 -4.61
C ALA A 131 -8.40 5.76 -4.62
N GLU A 132 -7.56 4.74 -4.76
CA GLU A 132 -6.10 4.90 -4.83
C GLU A 132 -5.66 5.79 -6.00
N ILE A 133 -6.21 5.56 -7.20
CA ILE A 133 -5.91 6.37 -8.39
C ILE A 133 -6.31 7.82 -8.16
N LEU A 134 -7.50 8.07 -7.62
CA LEU A 134 -7.98 9.43 -7.35
C LEU A 134 -7.13 10.16 -6.30
N VAL A 135 -6.67 9.45 -5.25
CA VAL A 135 -5.69 10.02 -4.30
C VAL A 135 -4.42 10.43 -5.05
N ALA A 136 -3.87 9.55 -5.88
CA ALA A 136 -2.65 9.82 -6.64
C ALA A 136 -2.81 11.01 -7.60
N GLU A 137 -3.94 11.12 -8.29
CA GLU A 137 -4.24 12.25 -9.18
C GLU A 137 -4.35 13.57 -8.41
N LYS A 138 -5.06 13.58 -7.28
CA LYS A 138 -5.19 14.76 -6.42
C LYS A 138 -3.83 15.22 -5.87
N VAL A 139 -2.99 14.26 -5.51
CA VAL A 139 -1.62 14.53 -5.07
C VAL A 139 -0.79 15.13 -6.20
N LEU A 140 -0.87 14.57 -7.41
CA LEU A 140 -0.14 15.07 -8.56
C LEU A 140 -0.55 16.52 -8.88
N GLU A 141 -1.85 16.80 -8.93
CA GLU A 141 -2.42 18.13 -9.16
C GLU A 141 -1.87 19.15 -8.15
N TRP A 142 -1.82 18.78 -6.87
CA TRP A 142 -1.27 19.65 -5.83
C TRP A 142 0.23 19.87 -5.99
N LEU A 143 1.01 18.81 -6.23
CA LEU A 143 2.46 18.90 -6.39
C LEU A 143 2.84 19.78 -7.60
N GLU A 144 2.15 19.64 -8.72
CA GLU A 144 2.39 20.47 -9.92
C GLU A 144 2.08 21.95 -9.65
N LYS A 145 1.00 22.23 -8.92
CA LYS A 145 0.66 23.59 -8.50
C LYS A 145 1.71 24.19 -7.57
N GLU A 146 2.20 23.40 -6.61
CA GLU A 146 3.21 23.84 -5.65
C GLU A 146 4.58 24.05 -6.32
N GLU A 147 4.98 23.19 -7.27
CA GLU A 147 6.19 23.38 -8.08
C GLU A 147 6.14 24.71 -8.84
N LYS A 148 5.00 25.00 -9.48
CA LYS A 148 4.77 26.26 -10.18
C LYS A 148 4.80 27.46 -9.22
N ASN A 149 4.10 27.39 -8.10
CA ASN A 149 4.05 28.45 -7.10
C ASN A 149 5.44 28.78 -6.54
N ARG A 150 6.30 27.76 -6.39
CA ARG A 150 7.70 27.94 -6.00
C ARG A 150 8.52 28.62 -7.11
N GLY A 151 8.32 28.24 -8.37
CA GLY A 151 8.98 28.87 -9.52
C GLY A 151 8.61 30.35 -9.72
N ASP A 152 7.33 30.68 -9.58
CA ASP A 152 6.82 32.05 -9.71
C ASP A 152 7.39 32.96 -8.61
N GLN A 153 7.51 32.46 -7.37
CA GLN A 153 8.11 33.20 -6.26
C GLN A 153 9.58 33.55 -6.52
N TYR A 154 10.38 32.61 -7.05
CA TYR A 154 11.77 32.92 -7.41
C TYR A 154 11.87 33.97 -8.51
N SER A 155 11.00 33.89 -9.52
CA SER A 155 10.99 34.85 -10.63
C SER A 155 10.63 36.26 -10.14
N SER A 156 9.61 36.39 -9.28
CA SER A 156 9.21 37.68 -8.71
C SER A 156 10.30 38.33 -7.84
N VAL A 157 11.09 37.54 -7.11
CA VAL A 157 12.20 38.06 -6.30
C VAL A 157 13.33 38.58 -7.19
N MET A 158 13.62 37.90 -8.31
CA MET A 158 14.69 38.32 -9.23
C MET A 158 14.31 39.61 -9.99
N ASP A 159 13.07 39.74 -10.44
CA ASP A 159 12.58 40.95 -11.13
C ASP A 159 12.54 42.19 -10.20
N SER A 160 12.34 42.01 -8.90
CA SER A 160 12.29 43.12 -7.93
C SER A 160 13.66 43.67 -7.52
N THR A 161 14.76 43.09 -8.05
CA THR A 161 16.13 43.48 -7.74
C THR A 161 16.89 44.11 -8.91
N SER A 162 16.20 44.35 -10.05
CA SER A 162 16.74 45.09 -11.21
C SER A 162 16.33 46.55 -11.23
#